data_AF-A0A3C0KPW0-F1
#
_entry.id   AF-A0A3C0KPW0-F1
#
_cell.length_a   1.000
_cell.length_b   1.000
_cell.length_c   1.000
_cell.angle_alpha   90.00
_cell.angle_beta   90.00
_cell.angle_gamma   90.00
#
_symmetry.space_group_name_H-M   'P 1'
#
loop_
_entity.id
_entity.type
_entity.pdbx_description
1 polymer ?
#
loop_
_entity_poly.entity_id
_entity_poly.type
_entity_poly.pdbx_seq_one_letter_code
_entity_poly.pdbx_strand_id
1 'polypeptide(L)'
;MGRYFNPAQISLAGSVFQRAERLASEYFRLSPDTIKAHRYDVKTLAFLEEHEVRKGAFAHLCKYHYHKEEGQDKEQERGFHFYRICLQDDRILDAVERAHSFIRLSPLMLYIAAHELVHVIRFDNGETAFDLSVDEKRQEEEKVHSITRDMLQSSLNPDLKLVLDCFSGRYHIGEVFS
;
A
#
# COMPACT_ATOMS: atom_id res chain seq x y z
N MET A 1 -24.31 -4.48 -1.84
CA MET A 1 -24.18 -3.10 -1.33
C MET A 1 -22.72 -2.95 -0.92
N GLY A 2 -21.94 -2.07 -1.57
CA GLY A 2 -20.56 -1.85 -1.16
C GLY A 2 -20.51 -1.18 0.21
N ARG A 3 -19.59 -1.61 1.07
CA ARG A 3 -19.34 -0.93 2.34
C ARG A 3 -18.13 -0.02 2.19
N TYR A 4 -18.30 1.24 2.53
CA TYR A 4 -17.30 2.28 2.34
C TYR A 4 -16.85 2.85 3.68
N PHE A 5 -15.64 3.41 3.70
CA PHE A 5 -15.19 4.19 4.83
C PHE A 5 -16.08 5.42 5.04
N ASN A 6 -16.43 5.64 6.30
CA ASN A 6 -17.06 6.89 6.73
C ASN A 6 -16.01 8.02 6.82
N PRO A 7 -16.42 9.30 6.96
CA PRO A 7 -15.48 10.42 7.00
C PRO A 7 -14.39 10.31 8.08
N ALA A 8 -14.70 9.73 9.25
CA ALA A 8 -13.72 9.52 10.30
C ALA A 8 -12.68 8.45 9.93
N GLN A 9 -13.11 7.39 9.25
CA GLN A 9 -12.22 6.33 8.74
C GLN A 9 -11.35 6.82 7.57
N ILE A 10 -11.87 7.69 6.71
CA ILE A 10 -11.08 8.37 5.66
C ILE A 10 -10.02 9.26 6.30
N SER A 11 -10.39 10.08 7.29
CA SER A 11 -9.44 10.92 8.02
C SER A 11 -8.37 10.09 8.74
N LEU A 12 -8.76 8.97 9.35
CA LEU A 12 -7.84 8.02 9.97
C LEU A 12 -6.86 7.45 8.93
N ALA A 13 -7.36 6.98 7.78
CA ALA A 13 -6.51 6.46 6.71
C ALA A 13 -5.47 7.49 6.28
N GLY A 14 -5.89 8.75 6.03
CA GLY A 14 -4.97 9.84 5.69
C GLY A 14 -3.89 10.06 6.75
N SER A 15 -4.25 10.09 8.04
CA SER A 15 -3.29 10.24 9.14
C SER A 15 -2.32 9.06 9.25
N VAL A 16 -2.79 7.86 8.93
CA VAL A 16 -2.01 6.62 8.97
C VAL A 16 -1.01 6.57 7.81
N PHE A 17 -1.40 6.98 6.61
CA PHE A 17 -0.49 7.10 5.47
C PHE A 17 0.63 8.10 5.73
N GLN A 18 0.31 9.28 6.28
CA GLN A 18 1.34 10.26 6.70
C GLN A 18 2.31 9.68 7.73
N ARG A 19 1.81 8.85 8.67
CA ARG A 19 2.67 8.15 9.63
C ARG A 19 3.53 7.10 8.94
N ALA A 20 2.98 6.33 8.03
CA ALA A 20 3.70 5.29 7.29
C ALA A 20 4.80 5.91 6.40
N GLU A 21 4.53 7.03 5.74
CA GLU A 21 5.50 7.82 4.98
C GLU A 21 6.71 8.24 5.82
N ARG A 22 6.46 8.73 7.04
CA ARG A 22 7.54 9.10 7.96
C ARG A 22 8.39 7.90 8.34
N LEU A 23 7.77 6.76 8.67
CA LEU A 23 8.49 5.53 9.01
C LEU A 23 9.29 5.00 7.82
N ALA A 24 8.73 5.04 6.61
CA ALA A 24 9.41 4.67 5.38
C ALA A 24 10.59 5.60 5.08
N SER A 25 10.42 6.91 5.26
CA SER A 25 11.51 7.88 5.09
C SER A 25 12.66 7.61 6.05
N GLU A 26 12.36 7.35 7.32
CA GLU A 26 13.36 7.00 8.34
C GLU A 26 14.07 5.68 8.00
N TYR A 27 13.33 4.65 7.58
CA TYR A 27 13.86 3.31 7.28
C TYR A 27 14.76 3.30 6.02
N PHE A 28 14.27 3.85 4.92
CA PHE A 28 14.98 3.91 3.63
C PHE A 28 15.95 5.10 3.55
N ARG A 29 16.05 5.92 4.60
CA ARG A 29 16.89 7.13 4.66
C ARG A 29 16.61 8.09 3.50
N LEU A 30 15.32 8.26 3.18
CA LEU A 30 14.86 9.12 2.10
C LEU A 30 14.81 10.58 2.58
N SER A 31 15.18 11.50 1.70
CA SER A 31 14.93 12.92 1.95
C SER A 31 13.43 13.23 1.76
N PRO A 32 12.90 14.30 2.38
CA PRO A 32 11.52 14.73 2.15
C PRO A 32 11.19 14.99 0.67
N ASP A 33 12.16 15.40 -0.12
CA ASP A 33 11.97 15.63 -1.55
C ASP A 33 11.94 14.31 -2.33
N THR A 34 12.69 13.31 -1.86
CA THR A 34 12.68 11.96 -2.43
C THR A 34 11.33 11.29 -2.19
N ILE A 35 10.74 11.37 -0.99
CA ILE A 35 9.41 10.78 -0.75
C ILE A 35 8.31 11.51 -1.54
N LYS A 36 8.39 12.85 -1.68
CA LYS A 36 7.49 13.60 -2.56
C LYS A 36 7.66 13.26 -4.04
N ALA A 37 8.87 12.84 -4.43
CA ALA A 37 9.14 12.38 -5.79
C ALA A 37 8.56 10.99 -6.06
N HIS A 38 8.27 10.18 -5.02
CA HIS A 38 7.49 8.96 -5.20
C HIS A 38 6.06 9.36 -5.54
N ARG A 39 5.69 9.19 -6.81
CA ARG A 39 4.43 9.68 -7.34
C ARG A 39 3.36 8.66 -7.05
N TYR A 40 2.75 8.71 -5.87
CA TYR A 40 1.58 7.90 -5.59
C TYR A 40 0.37 8.71 -5.13
N ASP A 41 -0.80 8.11 -5.34
CA ASP A 41 -2.11 8.57 -4.88
C ASP A 41 -2.75 7.46 -4.05
N VAL A 42 -3.65 7.81 -3.13
CA VAL A 42 -4.40 6.86 -2.31
C VAL A 42 -5.88 7.08 -2.52
N LYS A 43 -6.58 6.04 -2.97
CA LYS A 43 -8.04 6.08 -3.16
C LYS A 43 -8.73 5.00 -2.34
N THR A 44 -9.87 5.36 -1.76
CA THR A 44 -10.79 4.44 -1.08
C THR A 44 -11.79 3.86 -2.08
N LEU A 45 -12.41 2.73 -1.71
CA LEU A 45 -13.30 1.96 -2.58
C LEU A 45 -14.42 2.79 -3.22
N ALA A 46 -14.88 3.84 -2.55
CA ALA A 46 -15.91 4.75 -3.05
C ALA A 46 -15.49 5.56 -4.30
N PHE A 47 -14.19 5.66 -4.59
CA PHE A 47 -13.62 6.45 -5.68
C PHE A 47 -12.79 5.62 -6.68
N LEU A 48 -12.85 4.29 -6.55
CA LEU A 48 -12.17 3.35 -7.44
C LEU A 48 -12.97 3.08 -8.71
N GLU A 49 -12.27 2.92 -9.82
CA GLU A 49 -12.82 2.40 -11.07
C GLU A 49 -12.95 0.87 -11.03
N GLU A 50 -13.77 0.27 -11.90
CA GLU A 50 -14.06 -1.17 -11.83
C GLU A 50 -12.80 -2.05 -11.92
N HIS A 51 -11.79 -1.65 -12.70
CA HIS A 51 -10.53 -2.39 -12.82
C HIS A 51 -9.63 -2.26 -11.58
N GLU A 52 -9.84 -1.21 -10.78
CA GLU A 52 -9.17 -0.92 -9.51
C GLU A 52 -9.89 -1.58 -8.33
N VAL A 53 -10.94 -2.39 -8.54
CA VAL A 53 -11.58 -3.17 -7.48
C VAL A 53 -11.01 -4.59 -7.48
N ARG A 54 -10.52 -5.03 -6.32
CA ARG A 54 -9.97 -6.39 -6.14
C ARG A 54 -10.61 -7.06 -4.93
N LYS A 55 -11.32 -8.16 -5.17
CA LYS A 55 -12.13 -8.84 -4.13
C LYS A 55 -11.30 -9.61 -3.10
N GLY A 56 -10.03 -9.94 -3.39
CA GLY A 56 -9.18 -10.82 -2.57
C GLY A 56 -8.13 -10.11 -1.72
N ALA A 57 -7.99 -8.78 -1.84
CA ALA A 57 -6.91 -8.02 -1.21
C ALA A 57 -7.46 -6.87 -0.37
N PHE A 58 -6.68 -6.38 0.59
CA PHE A 58 -7.02 -5.16 1.35
C PHE A 58 -6.72 -3.89 0.58
N ALA A 59 -5.65 -3.92 -0.20
CA ALA A 59 -5.24 -2.88 -1.10
C ALA A 59 -4.50 -3.54 -2.27
N HIS A 60 -4.30 -2.79 -3.34
CA HIS A 60 -3.38 -3.16 -4.40
C HIS A 60 -2.89 -1.89 -5.09
N LEU A 61 -1.77 -2.02 -5.78
CA LEU A 61 -1.20 -0.96 -6.58
C LEU A 61 -1.67 -1.03 -8.03
N CYS A 62 -1.98 0.14 -8.59
CA CYS A 62 -2.16 0.33 -10.03
C CYS A 62 -1.07 1.27 -10.54
N LYS A 63 -0.37 0.88 -11.60
CA LYS A 63 0.61 1.73 -12.28
C LYS A 63 -0.05 2.43 -13.47
N TYR A 64 0.09 3.75 -13.52
CA TYR A 64 -0.42 4.60 -14.57
C TYR A 64 0.73 5.30 -15.29
N HIS A 65 0.57 5.48 -16.61
CA HIS A 65 1.52 6.18 -17.45
C HIS A 65 0.88 7.44 -18.04
N TYR A 66 1.55 8.59 -17.92
CA TYR A 66 1.18 9.78 -18.67
C TYR A 66 1.73 9.68 -20.09
N HIS A 67 0.86 9.53 -21.08
CA HIS A 67 1.21 9.88 -22.45
C HIS A 67 1.02 11.38 -22.61
N LYS A 68 2.10 12.11 -22.86
CA LYS A 68 2.00 13.50 -23.32
C LYS A 68 1.50 13.44 -24.77
N GLU A 69 0.44 14.18 -25.10
CA GLU A 69 -0.12 14.22 -26.46
C GLU A 69 0.99 14.53 -27.49
N GLU A 70 0.98 13.80 -28.59
CA GLU A 70 1.98 13.86 -29.67
C GLU A 70 2.14 15.30 -30.18
N GLY A 71 3.31 15.92 -29.93
CA GLY A 71 3.59 17.23 -30.52
C GLY A 71 4.76 18.04 -29.98
N GLN A 72 5.43 17.64 -28.88
CA GLN A 72 6.55 18.42 -28.33
C GLN A 72 7.73 17.53 -27.93
N ASP A 73 8.79 17.63 -28.73
CA ASP A 73 10.18 17.23 -28.50
C ASP A 73 10.48 15.76 -28.12
N LYS A 74 10.96 15.02 -29.12
CA LYS A 74 11.37 13.60 -29.09
C LYS A 74 12.65 13.29 -28.28
N GLU A 75 13.02 14.11 -27.29
CA GLU A 75 14.28 13.92 -26.53
C GLU A 75 14.10 13.73 -25.02
N GLN A 76 12.86 13.68 -24.52
CA GLN A 76 12.55 13.35 -23.12
C GLN A 76 11.36 12.38 -23.01
N GLU A 77 11.45 11.23 -23.70
CA GLU A 77 10.56 10.08 -23.50
C GLU A 77 10.84 9.35 -22.17
N ARG A 78 10.97 10.07 -21.06
CA ARG A 78 10.70 9.46 -19.74
C ARG A 78 9.24 9.70 -19.45
N GLY A 79 8.38 8.87 -20.05
CA GLY A 79 6.96 8.85 -19.72
C GLY A 79 6.81 8.82 -18.19
N PHE A 80 6.19 9.85 -17.63
CA PHE A 80 6.01 9.93 -16.18
C PHE A 80 5.03 8.83 -15.78
N HIS A 81 5.43 7.93 -14.88
CA HIS A 81 4.50 7.01 -14.24
C HIS A 81 4.09 7.52 -12.87
N PHE A 82 2.92 7.09 -12.40
CA PHE A 82 2.50 7.24 -11.02
C PHE A 82 1.80 5.97 -10.56
N TYR A 83 1.82 5.72 -9.26
CA TYR A 83 1.14 4.60 -8.64
C TYR A 83 -0.14 5.06 -7.94
N ARG A 84 -1.14 4.20 -7.89
CA ARG A 84 -2.31 4.43 -7.06
C ARG A 84 -2.51 3.25 -6.13
N ILE A 85 -2.59 3.55 -4.84
CA ILE A 85 -2.92 2.60 -3.79
C ILE A 85 -4.44 2.55 -3.68
N CYS A 86 -5.03 1.42 -4.07
CA CYS A 86 -6.46 1.20 -4.18
C CYS A 86 -7.00 0.44 -2.97
N LEU A 87 -7.43 1.16 -1.92
CA LEU A 87 -7.94 0.57 -0.69
C LEU A 87 -9.33 -0.06 -0.90
N GLN A 88 -9.48 -1.31 -0.46
CA GLN A 88 -10.73 -2.06 -0.53
C GLN A 88 -11.46 -1.97 0.82
N ASP A 89 -12.15 -0.84 1.03
CA ASP A 89 -12.81 -0.47 2.29
C ASP A 89 -13.65 -1.61 2.87
N ASP A 90 -14.44 -2.30 2.03
CA ASP A 90 -15.29 -3.40 2.44
C ASP A 90 -14.48 -4.53 3.07
N ARG A 91 -13.40 -4.97 2.42
CA ARG A 91 -12.50 -6.00 2.92
C ARG A 91 -11.81 -5.61 4.21
N ILE A 92 -11.31 -4.38 4.30
CA ILE A 92 -10.62 -3.89 5.50
C ILE A 92 -11.59 -3.87 6.68
N LEU A 93 -12.78 -3.31 6.49
CA LEU A 93 -13.81 -3.29 7.52
C LEU A 93 -14.26 -4.72 7.88
N ASP A 94 -14.38 -5.61 6.90
CA ASP A 94 -14.80 -7.00 7.13
C ASP A 94 -13.78 -7.74 8.00
N ALA A 95 -12.48 -7.48 7.80
CA ALA A 95 -11.43 -8.08 8.62
C ALA A 95 -11.46 -7.56 10.07
N VAL A 96 -11.68 -6.25 10.26
CA VAL A 96 -11.81 -5.64 11.60
C VAL A 96 -13.00 -6.24 12.36
N GLU A 97 -14.14 -6.41 11.68
CA GLU A 97 -15.34 -6.99 12.30
C GLU A 97 -15.20 -8.48 12.60
N ARG A 98 -14.68 -9.27 11.65
CA ARG A 98 -14.46 -10.72 11.84
C ARG A 98 -13.44 -11.00 12.95
N ALA A 99 -12.49 -10.09 13.18
CA ALA A 99 -11.56 -10.19 14.28
C ALA A 99 -12.20 -9.87 15.65
N HIS A 100 -13.52 -9.62 15.73
CA HIS A 100 -14.23 -9.31 16.97
C HIS A 100 -13.57 -8.19 17.80
N SER A 101 -13.06 -7.15 17.13
CA SER A 101 -12.30 -6.04 17.73
C SER A 101 -10.90 -6.38 18.28
N PHE A 102 -10.42 -7.62 18.09
CA PHE A 102 -9.04 -8.00 18.42
C PHE A 102 -8.03 -7.26 17.55
N ILE A 103 -8.36 -7.08 16.26
CA ILE A 103 -7.63 -6.22 15.34
C ILE A 103 -8.39 -4.89 15.21
N ARG A 104 -7.73 -3.79 15.60
CA ARG A 104 -8.27 -2.44 15.42
C ARG A 104 -7.98 -1.92 14.02
N LEU A 105 -8.84 -1.04 13.51
CA LEU A 105 -8.68 -0.45 12.18
C LEU A 105 -7.35 0.30 12.01
N SER A 106 -6.95 1.12 12.99
CA SER A 106 -5.72 1.92 12.90
C SER A 106 -4.43 1.11 12.70
N PRO A 107 -4.11 0.07 13.51
CA PRO A 107 -2.93 -0.75 13.31
C PRO A 107 -2.99 -1.60 12.03
N LEU A 108 -4.18 -2.09 11.63
CA LEU A 108 -4.35 -2.77 10.34
C LEU A 108 -4.07 -1.84 9.17
N MET A 109 -4.63 -0.63 9.20
CA MET A 109 -4.37 0.39 8.18
C MET A 109 -2.90 0.79 8.15
N LEU A 110 -2.23 0.86 9.30
CA LEU A 110 -0.80 1.21 9.35
C LEU A 110 0.05 0.13 8.68
N TYR A 111 -0.29 -1.13 8.90
CA TYR A 111 0.34 -2.24 8.21
C TYR A 111 0.11 -2.17 6.69
N ILE A 112 -1.14 -2.00 6.25
CA ILE A 112 -1.48 -1.89 4.81
C ILE A 112 -0.73 -0.73 4.17
N ALA A 113 -0.78 0.47 4.76
CA ALA A 113 -0.08 1.64 4.24
C ALA A 113 1.43 1.43 4.16
N ALA A 114 2.03 0.84 5.21
CA ALA A 114 3.43 0.51 5.24
C ALA A 114 3.84 -0.53 4.17
N HIS A 115 3.01 -1.55 3.93
CA HIS A 115 3.23 -2.57 2.90
C HIS A 115 3.23 -1.95 1.50
N GLU A 116 2.20 -1.16 1.18
CA GLU A 116 2.07 -0.56 -0.15
C GLU A 116 3.13 0.52 -0.42
N LEU A 117 3.53 1.30 0.59
CA LEU A 117 4.61 2.27 0.43
C LEU A 117 5.97 1.59 0.17
N VAL A 118 6.21 0.44 0.78
CA VAL A 118 7.42 -0.35 0.49
C VAL A 118 7.42 -0.79 -0.98
N HIS A 119 6.30 -1.29 -1.51
CA HIS A 119 6.19 -1.58 -2.94
C HIS A 119 6.45 -0.35 -3.81
N VAL A 120 5.78 0.79 -3.54
CA VAL A 120 5.97 2.04 -4.30
C VAL A 120 7.45 2.43 -4.35
N ILE A 121 8.12 2.43 -3.20
CA ILE A 121 9.55 2.80 -3.11
C ILE A 121 10.42 1.83 -3.90
N ARG A 122 10.18 0.53 -3.77
CA ARG A 122 10.97 -0.50 -4.46
C ARG A 122 10.75 -0.46 -5.97
N PHE A 123 9.53 -0.21 -6.44
CA PHE A 123 9.23 -0.04 -7.86
C PHE A 123 9.85 1.25 -8.42
N ASP A 124 9.77 2.38 -7.71
CA ASP A 124 10.37 3.65 -8.15
C ASP A 124 11.90 3.61 -8.17
N ASN A 125 12.52 2.91 -7.21
CA ASN A 125 13.97 2.69 -7.20
C ASN A 125 14.45 1.69 -8.27
N GLY A 126 13.54 1.01 -8.98
CA GLY A 126 13.88 -0.03 -9.95
C GLY A 126 14.44 -1.31 -9.31
N GLU A 127 14.17 -1.53 -8.01
CA GLU A 127 14.61 -2.74 -7.29
C GLU A 127 13.80 -3.98 -7.68
N THR A 128 12.63 -3.77 -8.27
CA THR A 128 11.75 -4.81 -8.81
C THR A 128 10.90 -4.24 -9.94
N ALA A 129 10.49 -5.09 -10.88
CA ALA A 129 9.58 -4.69 -11.95
C ALA A 129 8.12 -4.74 -11.46
N PHE A 130 7.26 -3.92 -12.03
CA PHE A 130 5.82 -3.95 -11.71
C PHE A 130 5.15 -5.21 -12.30
N ASP A 131 5.54 -5.57 -13.53
CA ASP A 131 5.03 -6.72 -14.25
C ASP A 131 5.98 -7.92 -14.06
N LEU A 132 5.69 -8.73 -13.03
CA LEU A 132 6.45 -9.93 -12.68
C LEU A 132 5.67 -11.22 -12.94
N SER A 133 6.41 -12.31 -13.15
CA SER A 133 5.82 -13.66 -13.12
C SER A 133 5.26 -13.99 -11.72
N VAL A 134 4.41 -15.01 -11.62
CA VAL A 134 3.79 -15.40 -10.35
C VAL A 134 4.83 -15.74 -9.28
N ASP A 135 5.90 -16.44 -9.66
CA ASP A 135 6.97 -16.83 -8.73
C ASP A 135 7.78 -15.62 -8.25
N GLU A 136 8.06 -14.67 -9.15
CA GLU A 136 8.77 -13.43 -8.80
C GLU A 136 7.90 -12.52 -7.92
N LYS A 137 6.59 -12.43 -8.21
CA LYS A 137 5.63 -11.71 -7.34
C LYS A 137 5.65 -12.27 -5.93
N ARG A 138 5.63 -13.60 -5.78
CA ARG A 138 5.70 -14.24 -4.47
C ARG A 138 6.98 -13.89 -3.71
N GLN A 139 8.13 -13.91 -4.38
CA GLN A 139 9.40 -13.53 -3.77
C GLN A 139 9.42 -12.05 -3.35
N GLU A 140 8.85 -11.18 -4.17
CA GLU A 140 8.72 -9.76 -3.85
C GLU A 140 7.78 -9.55 -2.66
N GLU A 141 6.63 -10.23 -2.58
CA GLU A 141 5.73 -10.17 -1.42
C GLU A 141 6.41 -10.63 -0.12
N GLU A 142 7.18 -11.73 -0.16
CA GLU A 142 7.95 -12.20 1.00
C GLU A 142 8.96 -11.14 1.47
N LYS A 143 9.60 -10.46 0.51
CA LYS A 143 10.57 -9.39 0.79
C LYS A 143 9.89 -8.13 1.33
N VAL A 144 8.79 -7.70 0.74
CA VAL A 144 8.00 -6.56 1.22
C VAL A 144 7.50 -6.83 2.63
N HIS A 145 6.93 -8.01 2.90
CA HIS A 145 6.51 -8.40 4.26
C HIS A 145 7.64 -8.30 5.29
N SER A 146 8.86 -8.74 4.93
CA SER A 146 10.02 -8.62 5.82
C SER A 146 10.36 -7.15 6.08
N ILE A 147 10.45 -6.34 5.03
CA ILE A 147 10.79 -4.92 5.13
C ILE A 147 9.73 -4.16 5.93
N THR A 148 8.45 -4.39 5.66
CA THR A 148 7.32 -3.78 6.38
C THR A 148 7.38 -4.12 7.86
N ARG A 149 7.69 -5.37 8.22
CA ARG A 149 7.86 -5.77 9.62
C ARG A 149 9.00 -5.01 10.28
N ASP A 150 10.16 -4.98 9.64
CA ASP A 150 11.36 -4.33 10.18
C ASP A 150 11.14 -2.82 10.34
N MET A 151 10.51 -2.19 9.36
CA MET A 151 10.13 -0.77 9.40
C MET A 151 9.16 -0.46 10.55
N LEU A 152 8.20 -1.35 10.82
CA LEU A 152 7.21 -1.16 11.87
C LEU A 152 7.70 -1.53 13.28
N GLN A 153 8.86 -2.19 13.43
CA GLN A 153 9.43 -2.56 14.75
C GLN A 153 9.62 -1.35 15.66
N SER A 154 10.05 -0.21 15.11
CA SER A 154 10.27 1.04 15.88
C SER A 154 8.97 1.63 16.46
N SER A 155 7.82 1.24 15.91
CA SER A 155 6.48 1.70 16.28
C SER A 155 5.64 0.62 16.98
N LEU A 156 6.27 -0.48 17.39
CA LEU A 156 5.58 -1.67 17.87
C LEU A 156 4.82 -1.37 19.16
N ASN A 157 3.53 -1.68 19.13
CA ASN A 157 2.65 -1.72 20.30
C ASN A 157 1.88 -3.06 20.27
N PRO A 158 1.21 -3.45 21.37
CA PRO A 158 0.50 -4.73 21.42
C PRO A 158 -0.49 -4.91 20.27
N ASP A 159 -1.25 -3.88 19.89
CA ASP A 159 -2.23 -3.97 18.80
C ASP A 159 -1.57 -4.17 17.43
N LEU A 160 -0.46 -3.47 17.15
CA LEU A 160 0.30 -3.63 15.90
C LEU A 160 1.00 -4.98 15.84
N LYS A 161 1.49 -5.48 16.98
CA LYS A 161 2.09 -6.81 17.06
C LYS A 161 1.10 -7.89 16.63
N LEU A 162 -0.15 -7.80 17.07
CA LEU A 162 -1.21 -8.74 16.67
C LEU A 162 -1.43 -8.73 15.16
N VAL A 163 -1.45 -7.55 14.54
CA VAL A 163 -1.56 -7.41 13.08
C VAL A 163 -0.36 -8.10 12.41
N LEU A 164 0.87 -7.79 12.82
CA LEU A 164 2.07 -8.40 12.24
C LEU A 164 2.06 -9.93 12.39
N ASP A 165 1.62 -10.45 13.54
CA ASP A 165 1.53 -11.88 13.79
C ASP A 165 0.52 -12.55 12.83
N CYS A 166 -0.62 -11.90 12.53
CA CYS A 166 -1.59 -12.40 11.54
C CYS A 166 -0.98 -12.55 10.14
N PHE A 167 -0.16 -11.59 9.69
CA PHE A 167 0.49 -11.62 8.38
C PHE A 167 1.80 -12.44 8.35
N SER A 168 2.27 -12.98 9.49
CA SER A 168 3.59 -13.59 9.61
C SER A 168 3.71 -15.07 9.24
N GLY A 169 2.62 -15.76 8.89
CA GLY A 169 2.72 -17.16 8.41
C GLY A 169 1.68 -18.15 8.94
N ARG A 170 0.53 -17.71 9.48
CA ARG A 170 -0.57 -18.63 9.86
C ARG A 170 -1.95 -18.27 9.34
N TYR A 171 -2.15 -17.04 8.87
CA TYR A 171 -3.45 -16.61 8.38
C TYR A 171 -3.26 -15.85 7.06
N HIS A 172 -3.67 -16.45 5.94
CA HIS A 172 -3.75 -15.78 4.64
C HIS A 172 -4.94 -14.81 4.67
N ILE A 173 -4.89 -13.79 5.52
CA ILE A 173 -5.94 -12.78 5.57
C ILE A 173 -5.65 -11.80 4.44
N GLY A 174 -6.31 -12.02 3.30
CA GLY A 174 -6.33 -11.10 2.16
C GLY A 174 -4.92 -10.84 1.63
N GLU A 175 -4.43 -11.71 0.76
CA GLU A 175 -3.16 -11.50 0.07
C GLU A 175 -3.20 -10.12 -0.61
N VAL A 176 -2.35 -9.22 -0.12
CA VAL A 176 -2.10 -7.92 -0.72
C VAL A 176 -1.32 -8.22 -1.98
N PHE A 177 -2.02 -8.43 -3.09
CA PHE A 177 -1.39 -8.60 -4.39
C PHE A 177 -1.29 -7.25 -5.06
N SER A 178 -0.09 -6.68 -5.04
CA SER A 178 0.28 -5.54 -5.88
C SER A 178 0.89 -6.00 -7.22
#